data_AF-A0A0T6AF12-F1
#
_entry.id   AF-A0A0T6AF12-F1
#
_cell.length_a   1.000
_cell.length_b   1.000
_cell.length_c   1.000
_cell.angle_alpha   90.00
_cell.angle_beta   90.00
_cell.angle_gamma   90.00
#
_symmetry.space_group_name_H-M   'P 1'
#
loop_
_entity.id
_entity.type
_entity.pdbx_description
1 polymer ?
#
loop_
_entity_poly.entity_id
_entity_poly.type
_entity_poly.pdbx_seq_one_letter_code
_entity_poly.pdbx_strand_id
1 'polypeptide(L)'
;MNRTMKRLMSVVVVTTLLATGCVTYDGQLAMETFGRGLVGLILSPFMIVAGIAQGLAFLPYTIGTGLAELNRGLLQAQAVTLDDSYKATFGVAIADPRVNQQTGEIAGESGLYGRYRPEAMSEATKAFQRLLVSQGMPEEKAQHYVLTGVYTHTRSRNHILLAVVYRHPGMQSFRVASKHTGIATTFRPENMGWREAYERDVNGQIIDEVIDWAGIEYSLLRQDKIVATLMVLAAESVKTGKRSPDYWQVERRWMAGETTQIIQESMARVKLDTPRSAQRS
;
A
#
# COMPACT_ATOMS: atom_id res chain seq x y z
N MET A 1 61.46 15.84 -17.18
CA MET A 1 60.06 15.83 -17.66
C MET A 1 59.26 16.88 -16.90
N ASN A 2 58.86 17.96 -17.58
CA ASN A 2 58.60 19.29 -17.00
C ASN A 2 57.29 19.42 -16.22
N ARG A 3 57.30 20.27 -15.17
CA ARG A 3 56.22 20.55 -14.21
C ARG A 3 54.91 21.03 -14.86
N THR A 4 54.99 21.58 -16.07
CA THR A 4 53.86 22.00 -16.91
C THR A 4 53.08 20.82 -17.50
N MET A 5 53.73 19.68 -17.79
CA MET A 5 53.06 18.50 -18.34
C MET A 5 52.19 17.76 -17.29
N LYS A 6 52.59 17.84 -16.01
CA LYS A 6 51.80 17.27 -14.89
C LYS A 6 50.51 18.05 -14.61
N ARG A 7 50.50 19.38 -14.84
CA ARG A 7 49.29 20.20 -14.66
C ARG A 7 48.27 19.98 -15.77
N LEU A 8 48.71 19.81 -17.02
CA LEU A 8 47.79 19.50 -18.12
C LEU A 8 47.17 18.10 -17.97
N MET A 9 47.93 17.07 -17.55
CA MET A 9 47.35 15.75 -17.31
C MET A 9 46.37 15.71 -16.12
N SER A 10 46.60 16.53 -15.08
CA SER A 10 45.69 16.56 -13.92
C SER A 10 44.35 17.23 -14.25
N VAL A 11 44.33 18.22 -15.14
CA VAL A 11 43.09 18.90 -15.56
C VAL A 11 42.24 18.00 -16.46
N VAL A 12 42.87 17.18 -17.33
CA VAL A 12 42.16 16.23 -18.20
C VAL A 12 41.55 15.06 -17.39
N VAL A 13 42.26 14.54 -16.37
CA VAL A 13 41.73 13.45 -15.54
C VAL A 13 40.53 13.90 -14.68
N VAL A 14 40.54 15.14 -14.16
CA VAL A 14 39.41 15.68 -13.38
C VAL A 14 38.20 16.01 -14.25
N THR A 15 38.40 16.45 -15.49
CA THR A 15 37.27 16.68 -16.43
C THR A 15 36.67 15.39 -16.97
N THR A 16 37.46 14.32 -17.11
CA THR A 16 36.95 12.99 -17.54
C THR A 16 36.17 12.28 -16.42
N LEU A 17 36.54 12.51 -15.15
CA LEU A 17 35.83 11.96 -13.99
C LEU A 17 34.52 12.70 -13.67
N LEU A 18 34.37 13.97 -14.07
CA LEU A 18 33.11 14.71 -13.93
C LEU A 18 32.10 14.41 -15.06
N ALA A 19 32.55 13.87 -16.19
CA ALA A 19 31.69 13.52 -17.33
C ALA A 19 31.13 12.08 -17.29
N THR A 20 31.55 11.25 -16.34
CA THR A 20 31.10 9.84 -16.22
C THR A 20 30.26 9.56 -14.96
N GLY A 21 29.94 10.59 -14.18
CA GLY A 21 29.20 10.50 -12.93
C GLY A 21 27.72 10.93 -13.01
N CYS A 22 27.00 10.54 -14.06
CA CYS A 22 25.54 10.58 -14.07
C CYS A 22 25.02 9.20 -14.46
N VAL A 23 25.18 8.25 -13.54
CA VAL A 23 24.27 7.10 -13.52
C VAL A 23 22.92 7.67 -13.10
N THR A 24 22.09 8.01 -14.07
CA THR A 24 20.65 8.10 -13.85
C THR A 24 20.22 6.75 -13.30
N TYR A 25 19.95 6.70 -12.00
CA TYR A 25 19.27 5.58 -11.37
C TYR A 25 17.92 5.46 -12.06
N ASP A 26 17.83 4.54 -13.01
CA ASP A 26 16.55 4.26 -13.64
C ASP A 26 15.72 3.43 -12.66
N GLY A 27 14.92 4.15 -11.87
CA GLY A 27 14.04 3.56 -10.87
C GLY A 27 13.05 2.54 -11.47
N GLN A 28 12.78 2.58 -12.78
CA GLN A 28 11.98 1.57 -13.45
C GLN A 28 12.72 0.24 -13.55
N LEU A 29 14.00 0.22 -13.92
CA LEU A 29 14.82 -0.99 -13.99
C LEU A 29 15.00 -1.64 -12.61
N ALA A 30 15.19 -0.83 -11.56
CA ALA A 30 15.23 -1.33 -10.19
C ALA A 30 13.88 -1.97 -9.78
N MET A 31 12.75 -1.31 -10.07
CA MET A 31 11.44 -1.87 -9.77
C MET A 31 11.10 -3.13 -10.58
N GLU A 32 11.44 -3.19 -11.87
CA GLU A 32 11.21 -4.39 -12.68
C GLU A 32 12.02 -5.59 -12.15
N THR A 33 13.27 -5.35 -11.74
CA THR A 33 14.15 -6.41 -11.21
C THR A 33 13.67 -6.89 -9.84
N PHE A 34 13.24 -5.97 -8.95
CA PHE A 34 12.71 -6.32 -7.63
C PHE A 34 11.29 -6.91 -7.70
N GLY A 35 10.41 -6.39 -8.56
CA GLY A 35 9.06 -6.88 -8.78
C GLY A 35 9.03 -8.31 -9.31
N ARG A 36 9.95 -8.66 -10.23
CA ARG A 36 10.14 -10.06 -10.66
C ARG A 36 10.57 -10.98 -9.52
N GLY A 37 11.38 -10.49 -8.58
CA GLY A 37 11.79 -11.24 -7.39
C GLY A 37 10.61 -11.57 -6.46
N LEU A 38 9.61 -10.69 -6.34
CA LEU A 38 8.42 -10.91 -5.52
C LEU A 38 7.43 -11.91 -6.14
N VAL A 39 7.30 -11.92 -7.46
CA VAL A 39 6.41 -12.87 -8.16
C VAL A 39 6.85 -14.32 -7.95
N GLY A 40 8.15 -14.57 -7.80
CA GLY A 40 8.70 -15.89 -7.48
C GLY A 40 8.75 -16.23 -5.98
N LEU A 41 8.38 -15.30 -5.09
CA LEU A 41 8.47 -15.51 -3.65
C LEU A 41 7.25 -16.29 -3.13
N ILE A 42 7.50 -17.51 -2.66
CA ILE A 42 6.52 -18.30 -1.91
C ILE A 42 6.87 -18.15 -0.42
N LEU A 43 5.95 -17.55 0.33
CA LEU A 43 6.17 -17.27 1.74
C LEU A 43 5.98 -18.54 2.58
N SER A 44 6.91 -18.76 3.52
CA SER A 44 6.68 -19.73 4.60
C SER A 44 5.66 -19.19 5.60
N PRO A 45 5.00 -20.05 6.41
CA PRO A 45 4.05 -19.58 7.41
C PRO A 45 4.65 -18.60 8.43
N PHE A 46 5.92 -18.81 8.84
CA PHE A 46 6.62 -17.87 9.72
C PHE A 46 6.82 -16.49 9.08
N MET A 47 7.14 -16.45 7.78
CA MET A 47 7.27 -15.19 7.05
C MET A 47 5.92 -14.46 6.93
N ILE A 48 4.83 -15.20 6.77
CA ILE A 48 3.48 -14.62 6.75
C ILE A 48 3.18 -13.98 8.11
N VAL A 49 3.40 -14.71 9.21
CA VAL A 49 3.19 -14.21 10.59
C VAL A 49 4.02 -12.96 10.85
N ALA A 50 5.32 -12.99 10.53
CA ALA A 50 6.21 -11.84 10.69
C ALA A 50 5.78 -10.65 9.81
N GLY A 51 5.34 -10.92 8.57
CA GLY A 51 4.87 -9.94 7.63
C GLY A 51 3.59 -9.23 8.06
N ILE A 52 2.64 -9.93 8.66
CA ILE A 52 1.38 -9.34 9.17
C ILE A 52 1.67 -8.21 10.17
N ALA A 53 2.66 -8.38 11.05
CA ALA A 53 3.07 -7.35 12.00
C ALA A 53 3.63 -6.07 11.32
N GLN A 54 4.10 -6.18 10.08
CA GLN A 54 4.58 -5.04 9.29
C GLN A 54 3.44 -4.25 8.62
N GLY A 55 2.22 -4.79 8.62
CA GLY A 55 1.01 -4.16 8.09
C GLY A 55 1.04 -4.02 6.56
N LEU A 56 0.51 -2.92 6.04
CA LEU A 56 0.26 -2.71 4.61
C LEU A 56 1.51 -2.84 3.73
N ALA A 57 2.70 -2.53 4.27
CA ALA A 57 3.96 -2.67 3.54
C ALA A 57 4.26 -4.13 3.11
N PHE A 58 3.69 -5.12 3.79
CA PHE A 58 3.84 -6.52 3.45
C PHE A 58 3.07 -6.94 2.20
N LEU A 59 2.11 -6.14 1.76
CA LEU A 59 1.17 -6.51 0.69
C LEU A 59 1.85 -7.01 -0.60
N PRO A 60 2.91 -6.36 -1.15
CA PRO A 60 3.57 -6.83 -2.37
C PRO A 60 4.23 -8.21 -2.24
N TYR A 61 4.62 -8.63 -1.04
CA TYR A 61 5.27 -9.91 -0.81
C TYR A 61 4.30 -11.10 -0.91
N THR A 62 2.99 -10.84 -0.91
CA THR A 62 1.96 -11.87 -0.95
C THR A 62 1.56 -12.31 -2.36
N ILE A 63 2.08 -11.63 -3.40
CA ILE A 63 1.70 -11.87 -4.81
C ILE A 63 1.92 -13.32 -5.23
N GLY A 64 3.09 -13.88 -4.94
CA GLY A 64 3.45 -15.25 -5.33
C GLY A 64 2.77 -16.35 -4.51
N THR A 65 2.24 -16.03 -3.33
CA THR A 65 1.71 -17.01 -2.37
C THR A 65 0.21 -17.24 -2.59
N GLY A 66 -0.25 -18.50 -2.65
CA GLY A 66 -1.65 -18.86 -2.85
C GLY A 66 -2.57 -18.51 -1.67
N LEU A 67 -3.89 -18.50 -1.91
CA LEU A 67 -4.89 -18.19 -0.88
C LEU A 67 -4.82 -19.16 0.31
N ALA A 68 -4.65 -20.46 0.04
CA ALA A 68 -4.61 -21.48 1.08
C ALA A 68 -3.42 -21.30 2.02
N GLU A 69 -2.23 -21.04 1.47
CA GLU A 69 -1.01 -20.80 2.24
C GLU A 69 -1.11 -19.51 3.06
N LEU A 70 -1.58 -18.41 2.44
CA LEU A 70 -1.78 -17.14 3.15
C LEU A 70 -2.77 -17.30 4.30
N ASN A 71 -3.92 -17.94 4.05
CA ASN A 71 -4.95 -18.13 5.07
C ASN A 71 -4.46 -19.03 6.21
N ARG A 72 -3.66 -20.07 5.89
CA ARG A 72 -3.01 -20.91 6.90
C ARG A 72 -2.07 -20.10 7.80
N GLY A 73 -1.26 -19.22 7.22
CA GLY A 73 -0.38 -18.33 7.98
C GLY A 73 -1.16 -17.37 8.89
N LEU A 74 -2.28 -16.82 8.40
CA LEU A 74 -3.18 -15.97 9.20
C LEU A 74 -3.82 -16.70 10.37
N LEU A 75 -4.31 -17.92 10.14
CA LEU A 75 -4.88 -18.77 11.19
C LEU A 75 -3.83 -19.10 12.27
N GLN A 76 -2.60 -19.41 11.86
CA GLN A 76 -1.50 -19.65 12.81
C GLN A 76 -1.14 -18.40 13.62
N ALA A 77 -1.22 -17.22 13.01
CA ALA A 77 -1.01 -15.94 13.68
C ALA A 77 -2.18 -15.49 14.57
N GLN A 78 -3.31 -16.21 14.57
CA GLN A 78 -4.57 -15.77 15.20
C GLN A 78 -5.03 -14.39 14.68
N ALA A 79 -4.74 -14.10 13.42
CA ALA A 79 -5.13 -12.88 12.72
C ALA A 79 -6.51 -13.03 12.07
N VAL A 80 -7.09 -11.91 11.61
CA VAL A 80 -8.28 -11.92 10.73
C VAL A 80 -8.01 -12.83 9.54
N THR A 81 -8.95 -13.74 9.26
CA THR A 81 -8.76 -14.73 8.20
C THR A 81 -9.02 -14.12 6.82
N LEU A 82 -8.44 -14.73 5.78
CA LEU A 82 -8.80 -14.37 4.41
C LEU A 82 -10.25 -14.75 4.11
N ASP A 83 -10.80 -15.80 4.73
CA ASP A 83 -12.20 -16.16 4.55
C ASP A 83 -13.16 -15.05 5.03
N ASP A 84 -12.91 -14.49 6.20
CA ASP A 84 -13.69 -13.35 6.73
C ASP A 84 -13.56 -12.12 5.83
N SER A 85 -12.34 -11.86 5.34
CA SER A 85 -12.06 -10.77 4.42
C SER A 85 -12.79 -10.96 3.07
N TYR A 86 -12.83 -12.17 2.51
CA TYR A 86 -13.56 -12.48 1.29
C TYR A 86 -15.07 -12.32 1.47
N LYS A 87 -15.62 -12.80 2.58
CA LYS A 87 -17.04 -12.61 2.91
C LYS A 87 -17.39 -11.14 3.05
N ALA A 88 -16.55 -10.35 3.72
CA ALA A 88 -16.77 -8.92 3.89
C ALA A 88 -16.60 -8.15 2.58
N THR A 89 -15.66 -8.52 1.72
CA THR A 89 -15.30 -7.76 0.51
C THR A 89 -16.14 -8.15 -0.69
N PHE A 90 -16.31 -9.44 -0.92
CA PHE A 90 -16.89 -10.02 -2.13
C PHE A 90 -18.18 -10.81 -1.87
N GLY A 91 -18.53 -11.06 -0.60
CA GLY A 91 -19.75 -11.80 -0.25
C GLY A 91 -19.66 -13.31 -0.48
N VAL A 92 -18.47 -13.85 -0.73
CA VAL A 92 -18.22 -15.29 -0.94
C VAL A 92 -17.16 -15.80 0.03
N ALA A 93 -17.11 -17.11 0.27
CA ALA A 93 -16.04 -17.75 1.03
C ALA A 93 -14.83 -18.06 0.13
N ILE A 94 -13.62 -18.16 0.69
CA ILE A 94 -12.43 -18.52 -0.11
C ILE A 94 -12.51 -19.95 -0.69
N ALA A 95 -13.32 -20.81 -0.08
CA ALA A 95 -13.56 -22.18 -0.50
C ALA A 95 -14.66 -22.30 -1.58
N ASP A 96 -15.28 -21.20 -2.00
CA ASP A 96 -16.24 -21.21 -3.10
C ASP A 96 -15.55 -21.72 -4.37
N PRO A 97 -16.13 -22.69 -5.10
CA PRO A 97 -15.52 -23.29 -6.29
C PRO A 97 -15.27 -22.29 -7.44
N ARG A 98 -15.90 -21.11 -7.40
CA ARG A 98 -15.67 -20.02 -8.36
C ARG A 98 -14.39 -19.24 -8.08
N VAL A 99 -13.82 -19.35 -6.88
CA VAL A 99 -12.62 -18.60 -6.47
C VAL A 99 -11.36 -19.30 -6.98
N ASN A 100 -10.61 -18.60 -7.83
CA ASN A 100 -9.29 -19.04 -8.24
C ASN A 100 -8.32 -19.00 -7.05
N GLN A 101 -7.78 -20.15 -6.65
CA GLN A 101 -6.94 -20.24 -5.44
C GLN A 101 -5.59 -19.51 -5.56
N GLN A 102 -5.13 -19.19 -6.77
CA GLN A 102 -3.88 -18.47 -7.00
C GLN A 102 -4.08 -16.95 -7.07
N THR A 103 -5.05 -16.47 -7.85
CA THR A 103 -5.28 -15.03 -8.07
C THR A 103 -6.32 -14.45 -7.13
N GLY A 104 -7.19 -15.30 -6.60
CA GLY A 104 -8.36 -14.92 -5.82
C GLY A 104 -9.58 -14.50 -6.63
N GLU A 105 -9.45 -14.40 -7.95
CA GLU A 105 -10.53 -13.92 -8.81
C GLU A 105 -11.75 -14.84 -8.76
N ILE A 106 -12.93 -14.25 -8.74
CA ILE A 106 -14.22 -14.96 -8.68
C ILE A 106 -14.77 -15.10 -10.10
N ALA A 107 -14.95 -16.33 -10.56
CA ALA A 107 -15.49 -16.62 -11.88
C ALA A 107 -16.90 -16.03 -12.06
N GLY A 108 -17.10 -15.27 -13.14
CA GLY A 108 -18.36 -14.62 -13.46
C GLY A 108 -18.55 -13.23 -12.85
N GLU A 109 -17.61 -12.76 -12.01
CA GLU A 109 -17.66 -11.42 -11.43
C GLU A 109 -16.61 -10.51 -12.08
N SER A 110 -16.98 -9.24 -12.28
CA SER A 110 -16.03 -8.22 -12.76
C SER A 110 -15.27 -7.65 -11.57
N GLY A 111 -13.96 -7.87 -11.51
CA GLY A 111 -13.13 -7.35 -10.42
C GLY A 111 -13.29 -5.83 -10.24
N LEU A 112 -13.49 -5.38 -9.00
CA LEU A 112 -13.82 -3.99 -8.68
C LEU A 112 -12.57 -3.09 -8.57
N TYR A 113 -11.44 -3.67 -8.18
CA TYR A 113 -10.23 -2.95 -7.79
C TYR A 113 -9.15 -2.99 -8.90
N GLY A 114 -8.22 -2.02 -8.90
CA GLY A 114 -7.13 -1.97 -9.89
C GLY A 114 -7.55 -1.68 -11.34
N ARG A 115 -8.81 -1.28 -11.56
CA ARG A 115 -9.42 -1.03 -12.88
C ARG A 115 -9.82 0.43 -13.12
N TYR A 116 -9.17 1.38 -12.42
CA TYR A 116 -9.39 2.83 -12.53
C TYR A 116 -10.86 3.25 -12.32
N ARG A 117 -11.57 2.55 -11.43
CA ARG A 117 -12.94 2.88 -11.04
C ARG A 117 -12.95 3.88 -9.89
N PRO A 118 -13.60 5.05 -10.02
CA PRO A 118 -13.69 6.06 -8.95
C PRO A 118 -14.30 5.52 -7.66
N GLU A 119 -15.19 4.53 -7.75
CA GLU A 119 -15.94 3.95 -6.63
C GLU A 119 -15.11 2.96 -5.80
N ALA A 120 -13.98 2.48 -6.33
CA ALA A 120 -13.22 1.39 -5.72
C ALA A 120 -12.84 1.65 -4.26
N MET A 121 -12.35 2.85 -3.90
CA MET A 121 -12.01 3.14 -2.50
C MET A 121 -13.23 3.29 -1.58
N SER A 122 -14.36 3.73 -2.12
CA SER A 122 -15.59 3.79 -1.32
C SER A 122 -16.09 2.39 -1.00
N GLU A 123 -16.08 1.49 -1.98
CA GLU A 123 -16.44 0.08 -1.76
C GLU A 123 -15.43 -0.65 -0.88
N ALA A 124 -14.12 -0.37 -1.03
CA ALA A 124 -13.10 -0.87 -0.12
C ALA A 124 -13.33 -0.40 1.31
N THR A 125 -13.66 0.88 1.50
CA THR A 125 -13.96 1.42 2.83
C THR A 125 -15.17 0.71 3.45
N LYS A 126 -16.26 0.52 2.70
CA LYS A 126 -17.43 -0.21 3.20
C LYS A 126 -17.12 -1.67 3.52
N ALA A 127 -16.34 -2.35 2.67
CA ALA A 127 -15.88 -3.72 2.91
C ALA A 127 -15.03 -3.80 4.18
N PHE A 128 -14.10 -2.87 4.34
CA PHE A 128 -13.23 -2.79 5.51
C PHE A 128 -14.01 -2.54 6.80
N GLN A 129 -14.96 -1.62 6.78
CA GLN A 129 -15.83 -1.34 7.93
C GLN A 129 -16.69 -2.56 8.28
N ARG A 130 -17.26 -3.25 7.29
CA ARG A 130 -17.98 -4.53 7.50
C ARG A 130 -17.07 -5.60 8.11
N LEU A 131 -15.82 -5.69 7.67
CA LEU A 131 -14.84 -6.61 8.25
C LEU A 131 -14.56 -6.26 9.72
N LEU A 132 -14.33 -5.00 10.05
CA LEU A 132 -14.13 -4.59 11.45
C LEU A 132 -15.33 -4.96 12.32
N VAL A 133 -16.56 -4.75 11.82
CA VAL A 133 -17.79 -5.13 12.52
C VAL A 133 -17.89 -6.65 12.71
N SER A 134 -17.56 -7.45 11.69
CA SER A 134 -17.57 -8.91 11.81
C SER A 134 -16.54 -9.43 12.80
N GLN A 135 -15.48 -8.66 13.05
CA GLN A 135 -14.47 -8.92 14.09
C GLN A 135 -14.86 -8.37 15.48
N GLY A 136 -16.10 -7.91 15.66
CA GLY A 136 -16.66 -7.49 16.95
C GLY A 136 -16.56 -5.99 17.26
N MET A 137 -16.13 -5.16 16.30
CA MET A 137 -16.16 -3.70 16.48
C MET A 137 -17.60 -3.16 16.38
N PRO A 138 -18.06 -2.29 17.30
CA PRO A 138 -19.33 -1.59 17.13
C PRO A 138 -19.37 -0.78 15.83
N GLU A 139 -20.52 -0.78 15.15
CA GLU A 139 -20.69 -0.11 13.85
C GLU A 139 -20.36 1.39 13.93
N GLU A 140 -20.79 2.06 15.00
CA GLU A 140 -20.49 3.47 15.27
C GLU A 140 -18.98 3.77 15.32
N LYS A 141 -18.16 2.81 15.80
CA LYS A 141 -16.71 2.94 15.84
C LYS A 141 -16.08 2.58 14.49
N ALA A 142 -16.60 1.55 13.83
CA ALA A 142 -16.12 1.12 12.52
C ALA A 142 -16.20 2.24 11.48
N GLN A 143 -17.25 3.07 11.53
CA GLN A 143 -17.45 4.23 10.65
C GLN A 143 -16.33 5.29 10.68
N HIS A 144 -15.47 5.27 11.69
CA HIS A 144 -14.29 6.14 11.76
C HIS A 144 -13.09 5.60 10.97
N TYR A 145 -13.09 4.32 10.58
CA TYR A 145 -11.97 3.73 9.85
C TYR A 145 -12.23 3.78 8.34
N VAL A 146 -11.30 4.41 7.62
CA VAL A 146 -11.42 4.66 6.17
C VAL A 146 -10.18 4.19 5.44
N LEU A 147 -10.39 3.56 4.27
CA LEU A 147 -9.32 3.27 3.31
C LEU A 147 -9.24 4.40 2.29
N THR A 148 -8.07 5.01 2.20
CA THR A 148 -7.79 6.13 1.30
C THR A 148 -6.72 5.76 0.28
N GLY A 149 -6.73 6.44 -0.87
CA GLY A 149 -5.77 6.23 -1.94
C GLY A 149 -5.45 7.51 -2.69
N VAL A 150 -4.18 7.75 -2.96
CA VAL A 150 -3.71 8.91 -3.75
C VAL A 150 -3.52 8.50 -5.21
N TYR A 151 -4.45 8.90 -6.07
CA TYR A 151 -4.54 8.45 -7.45
C TYR A 151 -3.69 9.22 -8.46
N THR A 152 -3.04 10.31 -8.05
CA THR A 152 -2.31 11.27 -8.90
C THR A 152 -1.36 10.61 -9.91
N HIS A 153 -0.69 9.53 -9.53
CA HIS A 153 0.31 8.84 -10.36
C HIS A 153 -0.12 7.47 -10.87
N THR A 154 -1.40 7.10 -10.69
CA THR A 154 -1.89 5.78 -11.10
C THR A 154 -1.85 5.60 -12.60
N ARG A 155 -2.38 6.56 -13.38
CA ARG A 155 -2.41 6.45 -14.86
C ARG A 155 -1.04 6.63 -15.51
N SER A 156 -0.21 7.54 -14.98
CA SER A 156 1.07 7.91 -15.59
C SER A 156 2.20 6.98 -15.21
N ARG A 157 2.15 6.36 -14.02
CA ARG A 157 3.25 5.54 -13.49
C ARG A 157 2.81 4.19 -12.92
N ASN A 158 1.53 3.84 -13.00
CA ASN A 158 0.98 2.63 -12.37
C ASN A 158 1.25 2.57 -10.86
N HIS A 159 1.32 3.71 -10.17
CA HIS A 159 1.64 3.78 -8.73
C HIS A 159 0.47 4.32 -7.93
N ILE A 160 0.23 3.75 -6.73
CA ILE A 160 -0.75 4.24 -5.76
C ILE A 160 -0.15 4.27 -4.36
N LEU A 161 -0.48 5.32 -3.59
CA LEU A 161 -0.22 5.39 -2.17
C LEU A 161 -1.54 5.13 -1.44
N LEU A 162 -1.59 4.03 -0.70
CA LEU A 162 -2.74 3.64 0.12
C LEU A 162 -2.51 4.03 1.57
N ALA A 163 -3.57 4.38 2.28
CA ALA A 163 -3.51 4.57 3.73
C ALA A 163 -4.81 4.12 4.43
N VAL A 164 -4.64 3.55 5.61
CA VAL A 164 -5.70 3.31 6.58
C VAL A 164 -5.71 4.48 7.55
N VAL A 165 -6.85 5.13 7.73
CA VAL A 165 -6.96 6.28 8.63
C VAL A 165 -8.08 6.08 9.65
N TYR A 166 -7.87 6.63 10.84
CA TYR A 166 -8.94 6.94 11.78
C TYR A 166 -9.39 8.39 11.54
N ARG A 167 -10.64 8.56 11.15
CA ARG A 167 -11.25 9.84 10.81
C ARG A 167 -12.11 10.33 11.97
N HIS A 168 -11.72 11.41 12.63
CA HIS A 168 -12.45 11.94 13.78
C HIS A 168 -13.92 12.29 13.48
N PRO A 169 -14.26 12.92 12.35
CA PRO A 169 -15.66 13.15 11.98
C PRO A 169 -16.45 11.88 11.59
N GLY A 170 -15.81 10.72 11.48
CA GLY A 170 -16.43 9.50 10.96
C GLY A 170 -16.96 9.70 9.54
N MET A 171 -18.22 9.34 9.32
CA MET A 171 -18.94 9.51 8.05
C MET A 171 -19.56 10.90 7.87
N GLN A 172 -19.19 11.89 8.69
CA GLN A 172 -19.69 13.26 8.54
C GLN A 172 -18.89 14.05 7.49
N SER A 173 -19.46 15.18 7.06
CA SER A 173 -18.76 16.13 6.20
C SER A 173 -17.71 16.92 6.96
N PHE A 174 -16.64 17.32 6.28
CA PHE A 174 -15.61 18.21 6.82
C PHE A 174 -15.20 19.26 5.80
N ARG A 175 -14.65 20.38 6.28
CA ARG A 175 -14.21 21.51 5.42
C ARG A 175 -12.70 21.64 5.42
N VAL A 176 -12.09 21.51 4.25
CA VAL A 176 -10.63 21.48 4.04
C VAL A 176 -10.24 22.31 2.84
N ALA A 177 -8.97 22.73 2.77
CA ALA A 177 -8.41 23.18 1.50
C ALA A 177 -8.26 21.96 0.58
N SER A 178 -8.97 21.96 -0.55
CA SER A 178 -8.88 20.91 -1.57
C SER A 178 -7.43 20.70 -2.02
N LYS A 179 -6.95 19.46 -2.02
CA LYS A 179 -5.57 19.16 -2.46
C LYS A 179 -5.30 19.50 -3.92
N HIS A 180 -6.35 19.53 -4.75
CA HIS A 180 -6.24 19.77 -6.19
C HIS A 180 -6.37 21.24 -6.57
N THR A 181 -7.05 22.05 -5.76
CA THR A 181 -7.37 23.44 -6.10
C THR A 181 -6.89 24.46 -5.07
N GLY A 182 -6.54 24.02 -3.86
CA GLY A 182 -6.24 24.89 -2.71
C GLY A 182 -7.46 25.63 -2.14
N ILE A 183 -8.63 25.50 -2.74
CA ILE A 183 -9.85 26.20 -2.34
C ILE A 183 -10.49 25.47 -1.16
N ALA A 184 -10.93 26.23 -0.16
CA ALA A 184 -11.68 25.71 0.97
C ALA A 184 -13.05 25.14 0.53
N THR A 185 -13.19 23.81 0.62
CA THR A 185 -14.36 23.06 0.16
C THR A 185 -14.87 22.17 1.28
N THR A 186 -16.20 22.08 1.41
CA THR A 186 -16.84 21.09 2.28
C THR A 186 -17.04 19.80 1.51
N PHE A 187 -16.36 18.73 1.93
CA PHE A 187 -16.52 17.41 1.35
C PHE A 187 -17.47 16.55 2.20
N ARG A 188 -18.42 15.92 1.51
CA ARG A 188 -19.35 14.92 2.04
C ARG A 188 -18.92 13.52 1.56
N PRO A 189 -19.33 12.42 2.22
CA PRO A 189 -18.92 11.06 1.88
C PRO A 189 -19.05 10.67 0.39
N GLU A 190 -20.05 11.22 -0.29
CA GLU A 190 -20.29 11.02 -1.71
C GLU A 190 -19.24 11.68 -2.62
N ASN A 191 -18.53 12.71 -2.15
CA ASN A 191 -17.55 13.45 -2.94
C ASN A 191 -16.20 12.73 -3.01
N MET A 192 -15.54 12.79 -4.17
CA MET A 192 -14.20 12.19 -4.33
C MET A 192 -13.18 12.75 -3.35
N GLY A 193 -13.21 14.07 -3.08
CA GLY A 193 -12.33 14.71 -2.12
C GLY A 193 -12.50 14.18 -0.69
N TRP A 194 -13.66 13.63 -0.32
CA TRP A 194 -13.82 12.99 1.00
C TRP A 194 -13.01 11.69 1.13
N ARG A 195 -12.70 11.03 0.02
CA ARG A 195 -12.01 9.72 -0.02
C ARG A 195 -10.48 9.83 0.09
N GLU A 196 -9.99 11.05 0.20
CA GLU A 196 -8.58 11.35 0.46
C GLU A 196 -8.37 11.57 1.97
N ALA A 197 -7.16 11.33 2.44
CA ALA A 197 -6.79 11.61 3.82
C ALA A 197 -6.53 13.12 4.03
N TYR A 198 -6.93 13.73 5.13
CA TYR A 198 -6.58 15.12 5.47
C TYR A 198 -6.06 15.21 6.89
N GLU A 199 -4.91 15.84 7.10
CA GLU A 199 -4.36 16.01 8.44
C GLU A 199 -5.26 16.94 9.27
N ARG A 200 -5.62 18.10 8.71
CA ARG A 200 -6.37 19.15 9.41
C ARG A 200 -7.43 19.81 8.55
N ASP A 201 -8.48 20.27 9.21
CA ASP A 201 -9.53 21.10 8.63
C ASP A 201 -9.06 22.57 8.45
N VAL A 202 -9.91 23.40 7.85
CA VAL A 202 -9.60 24.84 7.67
C VAL A 202 -9.47 25.62 8.99
N ASN A 203 -9.91 25.05 10.12
CA ASN A 203 -9.82 25.64 11.46
C ASN A 203 -8.64 25.05 12.27
N GLY A 204 -7.84 24.16 11.67
CA GLY A 204 -6.69 23.52 12.31
C GLY A 204 -7.02 22.28 13.17
N GLN A 205 -8.28 21.84 13.21
CA GLN A 205 -8.68 20.62 13.91
C GLN A 205 -8.19 19.39 13.16
N ILE A 206 -7.72 18.37 13.89
CA ILE A 206 -7.27 17.10 13.30
C ILE A 206 -8.48 16.39 12.68
N ILE A 207 -8.37 15.97 11.43
CA ILE A 207 -9.40 15.17 10.74
C ILE A 207 -9.01 13.71 10.75
N ASP A 208 -7.87 13.37 10.18
CA ASP A 208 -7.40 12.00 10.04
C ASP A 208 -6.13 11.75 10.86
N GLU A 209 -6.10 10.63 11.57
CA GLU A 209 -4.87 10.00 12.08
C GLU A 209 -4.53 8.80 11.21
N VAL A 210 -3.30 8.72 10.72
CA VAL A 210 -2.90 7.63 9.84
C VAL A 210 -2.45 6.44 10.68
N ILE A 211 -3.06 5.28 10.43
CA ILE A 211 -2.81 4.03 11.13
C ILE A 211 -1.67 3.28 10.45
N ASP A 212 -1.75 3.16 9.13
CA ASP A 212 -0.71 2.55 8.29
C ASP A 212 -0.85 3.04 6.86
N TRP A 213 0.21 2.89 6.07
CA TRP A 213 0.26 3.26 4.67
C TRP A 213 1.15 2.32 3.87
N ALA A 214 0.97 2.26 2.55
CA ALA A 214 1.91 1.62 1.64
C ALA A 214 1.87 2.25 0.26
N GLY A 215 3.06 2.45 -0.31
CA GLY A 215 3.22 2.71 -1.74
C GLY A 215 3.33 1.38 -2.48
N ILE A 216 2.51 1.17 -3.52
CA ILE A 216 2.53 -0.05 -4.34
C ILE A 216 2.27 0.25 -5.82
N GLU A 217 2.52 -0.76 -6.65
CA GLU A 217 1.99 -0.77 -8.01
C GLU A 217 0.45 -0.94 -8.00
N TYR A 218 -0.25 -0.07 -8.73
CA TYR A 218 -1.70 -0.03 -8.77
C TYR A 218 -2.31 -1.29 -9.41
N SER A 219 -1.63 -1.86 -10.41
CA SER A 219 -2.03 -3.10 -11.08
C SER A 219 -2.14 -4.30 -10.14
N LEU A 220 -1.44 -4.31 -9.00
CA LEU A 220 -1.53 -5.39 -8.02
C LEU A 220 -2.94 -5.53 -7.44
N LEU A 221 -3.66 -4.41 -7.33
CA LEU A 221 -5.05 -4.38 -6.86
C LEU A 221 -6.04 -5.02 -7.83
N ARG A 222 -5.60 -5.50 -9.00
CA ARG A 222 -6.46 -6.29 -9.91
C ARG A 222 -6.70 -7.71 -9.42
N GLN A 223 -5.84 -8.23 -8.53
CA GLN A 223 -6.00 -9.53 -7.93
C GLN A 223 -6.85 -9.41 -6.66
N ASP A 224 -7.98 -10.10 -6.63
CA ASP A 224 -8.90 -10.08 -5.49
C ASP A 224 -8.25 -10.62 -4.20
N LYS A 225 -7.28 -11.55 -4.33
CA LYS A 225 -6.41 -11.99 -3.22
C LYS A 225 -5.64 -10.84 -2.58
N ILE A 226 -5.09 -9.93 -3.39
CA ILE A 226 -4.32 -8.78 -2.88
C ILE A 226 -5.26 -7.81 -2.17
N VAL A 227 -6.45 -7.56 -2.71
CA VAL A 227 -7.45 -6.73 -2.05
C VAL A 227 -7.88 -7.34 -0.70
N ALA A 228 -8.19 -8.62 -0.66
CA ALA A 228 -8.57 -9.30 0.58
C ALA A 228 -7.44 -9.26 1.62
N THR A 229 -6.18 -9.45 1.17
CA THR A 229 -5.00 -9.34 2.03
C THR A 229 -4.83 -7.92 2.56
N LEU A 230 -5.06 -6.89 1.74
CA LEU A 230 -5.04 -5.49 2.17
C LEU A 230 -6.04 -5.25 3.31
N MET A 231 -7.27 -5.78 3.20
CA MET A 231 -8.28 -5.62 4.27
C MET A 231 -7.86 -6.29 5.58
N VAL A 232 -7.27 -7.49 5.49
CA VAL A 232 -6.73 -8.21 6.65
C VAL A 232 -5.62 -7.39 7.32
N LEU A 233 -4.62 -6.93 6.55
CA LEU A 233 -3.50 -6.15 7.08
C LEU A 233 -3.97 -4.81 7.67
N ALA A 234 -4.98 -4.17 7.06
CA ALA A 234 -5.60 -2.97 7.60
C ALA A 234 -6.29 -3.25 8.95
N ALA A 235 -7.05 -4.34 9.05
CA ALA A 235 -7.75 -4.72 10.28
C ALA A 235 -6.75 -5.06 11.41
N GLU A 236 -5.67 -5.78 11.09
CA GLU A 236 -4.60 -6.06 12.06
C GLU A 236 -3.86 -4.80 12.50
N SER A 237 -3.64 -3.84 11.59
CA SER A 237 -3.03 -2.55 11.95
C SER A 237 -3.93 -1.74 12.89
N VAL A 238 -5.25 -1.82 12.73
CA VAL A 238 -6.22 -1.24 13.67
C VAL A 238 -6.17 -1.95 15.01
N LYS A 239 -6.23 -3.29 15.04
CA LYS A 239 -6.22 -4.12 16.26
C LYS A 239 -4.97 -3.90 17.11
N THR A 240 -3.81 -3.76 16.46
CA THR A 240 -2.52 -3.53 17.12
C THR A 240 -2.31 -2.08 17.57
N GLY A 241 -3.22 -1.16 17.22
CA GLY A 241 -3.10 0.25 17.58
C GLY A 241 -1.97 0.98 16.84
N LYS A 242 -1.52 0.47 15.69
CA LYS A 242 -0.45 1.08 14.89
C LYS A 242 -0.79 2.53 14.52
N ARG A 243 0.25 3.37 14.43
CA ARG A 243 0.16 4.75 13.95
C ARG A 243 1.37 5.07 13.08
N SER A 244 1.16 5.85 12.03
CA SER A 244 2.18 6.24 11.06
C SER A 244 2.13 7.77 10.82
N PRO A 245 2.58 8.58 11.80
CA PRO A 245 2.56 10.04 11.70
C PRO A 245 3.48 10.58 10.58
N ASP A 246 4.43 9.76 10.12
CA ASP A 246 5.32 10.03 8.99
C ASP A 246 4.57 10.14 7.64
N TYR A 247 3.36 9.60 7.55
CA TYR A 247 2.57 9.59 6.32
C TYR A 247 2.42 10.98 5.67
N TRP A 248 2.24 12.04 6.45
CA TRP A 248 2.03 13.38 5.88
C TRP A 248 3.25 13.89 5.12
N GLN A 249 4.46 13.52 5.55
CA GLN A 249 5.68 13.80 4.79
C GLN A 249 5.76 12.93 3.54
N VAL A 250 5.40 11.64 3.67
CA VAL A 250 5.37 10.68 2.57
C VAL A 250 4.41 11.12 1.47
N GLU A 251 3.20 11.56 1.82
CA GLU A 251 2.21 12.04 0.87
C GLU A 251 2.69 13.30 0.13
N ARG A 252 3.31 14.25 0.83
CA ARG A 252 3.89 15.44 0.18
C ARG A 252 4.94 15.06 -0.87
N ARG A 253 5.85 14.15 -0.52
CA ARG A 253 6.87 13.61 -1.45
C ARG A 253 6.23 12.83 -2.60
N TRP A 254 5.18 12.05 -2.32
CA TRP A 254 4.41 11.34 -3.33
C TRP A 254 3.82 12.30 -4.36
N MET A 255 3.17 13.36 -3.90
CA MET A 255 2.59 14.41 -4.76
C MET A 255 3.64 15.19 -5.55
N ALA A 256 4.87 15.31 -5.02
CA ALA A 256 6.02 15.87 -5.74
C ALA A 256 6.61 14.90 -6.78
N GLY A 257 6.10 13.67 -6.88
CA GLY A 257 6.53 12.68 -7.86
C GLY A 257 7.67 11.78 -7.40
N GLU A 258 7.99 11.71 -6.10
CA GLU A 258 9.00 10.77 -5.55
C GLU A 258 8.47 9.34 -5.39
N THR A 259 7.50 8.94 -6.23
CA THR A 259 6.71 7.71 -6.06
C THR A 259 7.54 6.43 -5.97
N THR A 260 8.59 6.30 -6.79
CA THR A 260 9.42 5.08 -6.82
C THR A 260 10.22 4.92 -5.53
N GLN A 261 10.76 6.02 -5.00
CA GLN A 261 11.50 6.01 -3.73
C GLN A 261 10.55 5.66 -2.58
N ILE A 262 9.35 6.25 -2.56
CA ILE A 262 8.35 5.91 -1.54
C ILE A 262 7.91 4.44 -1.59
N ILE A 263 7.77 3.84 -2.79
CA ILE A 263 7.48 2.40 -2.91
C ILE A 263 8.63 1.57 -2.33
N GLN A 264 9.87 1.90 -2.65
CA GLN A 264 11.05 1.22 -2.11
C GLN A 264 11.15 1.38 -0.58
N GLU A 265 10.94 2.58 -0.07
CA GLU A 265 10.90 2.87 1.37
C GLU A 265 9.79 2.06 2.05
N SER A 266 8.58 2.05 1.49
CA SER A 266 7.44 1.26 1.97
C SER A 266 7.80 -0.22 2.09
N MET A 267 8.38 -0.81 1.04
CA MET A 267 8.79 -2.21 1.02
C MET A 267 9.93 -2.49 2.01
N ALA A 268 10.91 -1.60 2.13
CA ALA A 268 12.04 -1.73 3.04
C ALA A 268 11.65 -1.73 4.52
N ARG A 269 10.43 -1.29 4.87
CA ARG A 269 9.88 -1.43 6.23
C ARG A 269 9.67 -2.91 6.61
N VAL A 270 9.49 -3.80 5.63
CA VAL A 270 9.28 -5.23 5.86
C VAL A 270 10.62 -5.92 6.11
N LYS A 271 10.75 -6.53 7.30
CA LYS A 271 11.87 -7.38 7.66
C LYS A 271 11.40 -8.84 7.64
N LEU A 272 11.70 -9.56 6.55
CA LEU A 272 11.50 -11.00 6.47
C LEU A 272 12.81 -11.68 6.84
N ASP A 273 12.89 -12.26 8.04
CA ASP A 273 14.04 -13.10 8.40
C ASP A 273 13.95 -14.42 7.63
N THR A 274 14.74 -14.53 6.56
CA THR A 274 14.91 -15.81 5.86
C THR A 274 15.81 -16.71 6.72
N PRO A 275 15.38 -17.92 7.13
CA PRO A 275 16.29 -18.86 7.77
C PRO A 275 17.47 -19.17 6.83
N ARG A 276 18.70 -19.08 7.37
CA ARG A 276 19.99 -19.25 6.66
C ARG A 276 20.16 -20.56 5.87
N SER A 277 19.22 -21.50 5.95
CA SER A 277 19.29 -22.77 5.22
C SER A 277 18.95 -22.68 3.73
N ALA A 278 18.39 -21.56 3.24
CA ALA A 278 18.01 -21.40 1.83
C ALA A 278 19.11 -20.79 0.92
N GLN A 279 20.30 -20.49 1.44
CA GLN A 279 21.42 -19.91 0.67
C GLN A 279 22.51 -20.93 0.29
N ARG A 280 22.26 -22.23 0.46
CA ARG A 280 23.17 -23.28 0.00
C ARG A 280 22.40 -24.34 -0.79
N SER A 281 22.21 -24.06 -2.07
CA SER A 281 21.95 -25.05 -3.12
C SER A 281 22.49 -24.50 -4.43
#